data_AF-A0A8D0ATP1-F1
#
_entry.id   AF-A0A8D0ATP1-F1
#
_cell.length_a   1.000
_cell.length_b   1.000
_cell.length_c   1.000
_cell.angle_alpha   90.00
_cell.angle_beta   90.00
_cell.angle_gamma   90.00
#
_symmetry.space_group_name_H-M   'P 1'
#
loop_
_entity.id
_entity.type
_entity.pdbx_description
1 polymer ?
#
loop_
_entity_poly.entity_id
_entity_poly.type
_entity_poly.pdbx_seq_one_letter_code
_entity_poly.pdbx_strand_id
1 'polypeptide(L)'
;MGSFKGHALPGSFFLVAGIWWTGKHSLWHATRRNKNIGSTRLASRASQRRLEIIESSVVLFFSFVGMLAEQFAAGGPRLQLYDFAEKHWEYLMNWQHATMYLFFGLAATVNLIVHTTEVAPLALDRLMLAIAFFNEGFLFFYHLHGRSMLDVHVHQLLLFAIFGEAVVAFLEVFHRGNIILELLRCTLTVLQGSWFWQIGYVLYPPHGPEWDLNDHNNMMFITMCYSWHLAFAMLIVSALYCTVSCVVRSRLRRTPPMEMGLLKPRDPESEDEIL
;
A
#
# COMPACT_ATOMS: atom_id res chain seq x y z
N MET A 1 4.39 10.74 -22.12
CA MET A 1 4.23 9.54 -22.97
C MET A 1 4.37 8.31 -22.11
N GLY A 2 3.60 7.25 -22.37
CA GLY A 2 3.77 5.99 -21.66
C GLY A 2 5.10 5.32 -22.04
N SER A 3 5.68 4.57 -21.12
CA SER A 3 6.88 3.76 -21.36
C SER A 3 6.86 2.54 -20.46
N PHE A 4 7.63 1.51 -20.80
CA PHE A 4 7.80 0.34 -19.94
C PHE A 4 8.21 0.75 -18.51
N LYS A 5 9.23 1.61 -18.38
CA LYS A 5 9.71 2.12 -17.09
C LYS A 5 8.64 2.92 -16.35
N GLY A 6 7.85 3.70 -17.07
CA GLY A 6 6.74 4.49 -16.53
C GLY A 6 5.63 3.62 -15.91
N HIS A 7 5.51 2.35 -16.30
CA HIS A 7 4.56 1.41 -15.69
C HIS A 7 5.23 0.47 -14.67
N ALA A 8 6.43 -0.05 -14.97
CA ALA A 8 7.15 -0.95 -14.10
C ALA A 8 7.55 -0.29 -12.75
N LEU A 9 7.89 1.01 -12.77
CA LEU A 9 8.26 1.74 -11.56
C LEU A 9 7.09 1.86 -10.57
N PRO A 10 5.92 2.46 -10.90
CA PRO A 10 4.78 2.48 -9.98
C PRO A 10 4.30 1.07 -9.64
N GLY A 11 4.30 0.14 -10.60
CA GLY A 11 3.96 -1.26 -10.35
C GLY A 11 4.81 -1.91 -9.26
N SER A 12 6.11 -1.61 -9.24
CA SER A 12 7.04 -2.09 -8.21
C SER A 12 6.75 -1.50 -6.84
N PHE A 13 6.42 -0.20 -6.75
CA PHE A 13 6.03 0.42 -5.48
C PHE A 13 4.78 -0.23 -4.89
N PHE A 14 3.74 -0.45 -5.69
CA PHE A 14 2.52 -1.10 -5.24
C PHE A 14 2.74 -2.57 -4.84
N LEU A 15 3.55 -3.33 -5.59
CA LEU A 15 3.91 -4.70 -5.21
C LEU A 15 4.62 -4.77 -3.85
N VAL A 16 5.62 -3.91 -3.64
CA VAL A 16 6.36 -3.84 -2.37
C VAL A 16 5.42 -3.42 -1.24
N ALA A 17 4.58 -2.40 -1.45
CA ALA A 17 3.61 -1.94 -0.46
C ALA A 17 2.59 -3.02 -0.09
N GLY A 18 2.03 -3.72 -1.07
CA GLY A 18 1.06 -4.81 -0.84
C GLY A 18 1.66 -5.98 -0.05
N ILE A 19 2.88 -6.41 -0.38
CA ILE A 19 3.60 -7.46 0.36
C ILE A 19 3.93 -6.99 1.79
N TRP A 20 4.44 -5.75 1.93
CA TRP A 20 4.77 -5.16 3.22
C TRP A 20 3.55 -5.05 4.13
N TRP A 21 2.44 -4.49 3.63
CA TRP A 21 1.18 -4.37 4.37
C TRP A 21 0.61 -5.72 4.75
N THR A 22 0.69 -6.72 3.87
CA THR A 22 0.29 -8.10 4.20
C THR A 22 1.07 -8.60 5.42
N GLY A 23 2.39 -8.48 5.40
CA GLY A 23 3.24 -8.89 6.53
C GLY A 23 2.90 -8.14 7.82
N LYS A 24 2.74 -6.81 7.72
CA LYS A 24 2.39 -5.91 8.83
C LYS A 24 1.06 -6.29 9.49
N HIS A 25 -0.01 -6.38 8.72
CA HIS A 25 -1.35 -6.71 9.23
C HIS A 25 -1.43 -8.13 9.75
N SER A 26 -0.79 -9.09 9.07
CA SER A 26 -0.70 -10.48 9.52
C SER A 26 0.00 -10.59 10.87
N LEU A 27 1.12 -9.87 11.05
CA LEU A 27 1.85 -9.84 12.31
C LEU A 27 0.99 -9.26 13.42
N TRP A 28 0.35 -8.11 13.18
CA TRP A 28 -0.51 -7.48 14.17
C TRP A 28 -1.71 -8.33 14.56
N HIS A 29 -2.35 -8.96 13.58
CA HIS A 29 -3.46 -9.87 13.82
C HIS A 29 -3.01 -11.09 14.65
N ALA A 30 -1.90 -11.73 14.27
CA ALA A 30 -1.36 -12.89 14.97
C ALA A 30 -0.93 -12.55 16.41
N THR A 31 -0.28 -11.41 16.64
CA THR A 31 0.09 -10.95 17.99
C THR A 31 -1.15 -10.61 18.82
N ARG A 32 -2.15 -9.93 18.25
CA ARG A 32 -3.41 -9.59 18.96
C ARG A 32 -4.17 -10.84 19.39
N ARG A 33 -4.23 -11.87 18.53
CA ARG A 33 -4.93 -13.13 18.82
C ARG A 33 -4.26 -13.95 19.92
N ASN A 34 -2.93 -13.85 20.05
CA ASN A 34 -2.15 -14.65 21.01
C ASN A 34 -1.70 -13.86 22.25
N LYS A 35 -2.35 -12.73 22.59
CA LYS A 35 -2.01 -11.87 23.74
C LYS A 35 -1.84 -12.64 25.06
N ASN A 36 -2.65 -13.67 25.27
CA ASN A 36 -2.65 -14.48 26.51
C ASN A 36 -1.39 -15.37 26.67
N ILE A 37 -0.56 -15.51 25.63
CA ILE A 37 0.63 -16.41 25.62
C ILE A 37 1.93 -15.57 25.71
N GLY A 38 1.92 -14.43 26.41
CA GLY A 38 3.12 -13.58 26.59
C GLY A 38 3.49 -12.70 25.39
N SER A 39 2.50 -12.32 24.57
CA SER A 39 2.69 -11.59 23.30
C SER A 39 3.19 -10.14 23.42
N THR A 40 3.29 -9.60 24.63
CA THR A 40 3.62 -8.19 24.90
C THR A 40 4.98 -7.76 24.34
N ARG A 41 5.92 -8.69 24.11
CA ARG A 41 7.25 -8.39 23.55
C ARG A 41 7.28 -8.25 22.02
N LEU A 42 6.38 -8.91 21.28
CA LEU A 42 6.51 -9.04 19.82
C LEU A 42 5.94 -7.85 19.03
N ALA A 43 4.95 -7.12 19.56
CA ALA A 43 4.49 -5.86 18.97
C ALA A 43 3.89 -4.96 20.05
N SER A 44 4.72 -4.11 20.66
CA SER A 44 4.22 -3.09 21.59
C SER A 44 3.49 -1.99 20.81
N ARG A 45 2.54 -1.29 21.44
CA ARG A 45 1.87 -0.13 20.81
C ARG A 45 2.87 0.93 20.32
N ALA A 46 4.00 1.07 21.02
CA ALA A 46 5.06 1.99 20.62
C ALA A 46 5.79 1.54 19.35
N SER A 47 6.05 0.23 19.16
CA SER A 47 6.65 -0.26 17.92
C SER A 47 5.70 -0.16 16.74
N GLN A 48 4.40 -0.40 16.95
CA GLN A 48 3.37 -0.19 15.93
C GLN A 48 3.33 1.28 15.48
N ARG A 49 3.28 2.22 16.43
CA ARG A 49 3.29 3.65 16.14
C ARG A 49 4.56 4.09 15.39
N ARG A 50 5.73 3.62 15.82
CA ARG A 50 7.00 3.92 15.13
C ARG A 50 7.02 3.42 13.70
N LEU A 51 6.47 2.23 13.46
CA LEU A 51 6.41 1.65 12.12
C LEU A 51 5.45 2.43 11.21
N GLU A 52 4.29 2.86 11.69
CA GLU A 52 3.37 3.74 10.93
C GLU A 52 4.03 5.09 10.60
N ILE A 53 4.82 5.66 11.52
CA ILE A 53 5.56 6.91 11.28
C ILE A 53 6.65 6.72 10.23
N ILE A 54 7.41 5.63 10.28
CA ILE A 54 8.47 5.34 9.31
C ILE A 54 7.85 5.14 7.93
N GLU A 55 6.81 4.32 7.83
CA GLU A 55 6.11 4.04 6.58
C GLU A 55 5.55 5.32 5.96
N SER A 56 4.86 6.14 6.74
CA SER A 56 4.29 7.40 6.27
C SER A 56 5.38 8.41 5.86
N SER A 57 6.50 8.46 6.60
CA SER A 57 7.65 9.28 6.21
C SER A 57 8.24 8.84 4.86
N VAL A 58 8.32 7.53 4.62
CA VAL A 58 8.82 6.98 3.35
C VAL A 58 7.86 7.32 2.20
N VAL A 59 6.55 7.14 2.38
CA VAL A 59 5.55 7.50 1.36
C VAL A 59 5.57 8.99 1.08
N LEU A 60 5.64 9.84 2.11
CA LEU A 60 5.73 11.29 1.95
C LEU A 60 6.98 11.70 1.18
N PHE A 61 8.14 11.12 1.53
CA PHE A 61 9.40 11.37 0.83
C PHE A 61 9.31 11.00 -0.65
N PHE A 62 8.85 9.79 -0.98
CA PHE A 62 8.72 9.36 -2.38
C PHE A 62 7.67 10.17 -3.14
N SER A 63 6.58 10.57 -2.51
CA SER A 63 5.56 11.44 -3.12
C SER A 63 6.15 12.81 -3.46
N PHE A 64 6.90 13.41 -2.54
CA PHE A 64 7.58 14.68 -2.76
C PHE A 64 8.65 14.58 -3.86
N VAL A 65 9.49 13.54 -3.82
CA VAL A 65 10.50 13.29 -4.86
C VAL A 65 9.83 13.05 -6.22
N GLY A 66 8.73 12.29 -6.27
CA GLY A 66 7.95 12.06 -7.49
C GLY A 66 7.41 13.34 -8.09
N MET A 67 6.83 14.23 -7.27
CA MET A 67 6.39 15.56 -7.72
C MET A 67 7.55 16.38 -8.29
N LEU A 68 8.70 16.42 -7.61
CA LEU A 68 9.86 17.16 -8.08
C LEU A 68 10.42 16.57 -9.39
N ALA A 69 10.46 15.24 -9.50
CA ALA A 69 10.91 14.56 -10.71
C ALA A 69 10.00 14.87 -11.89
N GLU A 70 8.68 14.80 -11.71
CA GLU A 70 7.72 15.13 -12.77
C GLU A 70 7.81 16.59 -13.22
N GLN A 71 8.10 17.52 -12.31
CA GLN A 71 8.16 18.94 -12.62
C GLN A 71 9.51 19.39 -13.18
N PHE A 72 10.63 18.80 -12.73
CA PHE A 72 11.97 19.32 -12.99
C PHE A 72 12.94 18.35 -13.68
N ALA A 73 12.65 17.04 -13.69
CA ALA A 73 13.52 16.08 -14.38
C ALA A 73 13.20 15.99 -15.87
N ALA A 74 14.18 15.56 -16.67
CA ALA A 74 14.03 15.20 -18.09
C ALA A 74 13.33 16.26 -18.98
N GLY A 75 13.47 17.55 -18.66
CA GLY A 75 12.80 18.62 -19.41
C GLY A 75 11.32 18.79 -19.05
N GLY A 76 10.92 18.41 -17.83
CA GLY A 76 9.57 18.62 -17.31
C GLY A 76 9.12 20.09 -17.31
N PRO A 77 7.84 20.36 -17.02
CA PRO A 77 7.20 21.66 -17.19
C PRO A 77 7.83 22.84 -16.44
N ARG A 78 8.69 22.61 -15.44
CA ARG A 78 9.27 23.65 -14.57
C ARG A 78 8.19 24.56 -13.98
N LEU A 79 7.09 23.96 -13.53
CA LEU A 79 5.89 24.63 -13.01
C LEU A 79 5.10 25.46 -14.05
N GLN A 80 5.41 25.33 -15.34
CA GLN A 80 4.61 25.88 -16.42
C GLN A 80 3.43 24.93 -16.71
N LEU A 81 2.22 25.48 -16.68
CA LEU A 81 1.00 24.72 -16.94
C LEU A 81 0.33 25.13 -18.27
N TYR A 82 0.52 26.39 -18.67
CA TYR A 82 -0.10 26.98 -19.85
C TYR A 82 0.95 27.70 -20.67
N ASP A 83 0.96 27.45 -21.98
CA ASP A 83 1.72 28.26 -22.93
C ASP A 83 0.85 29.43 -23.39
N PHE A 84 1.23 30.64 -22.98
CA PHE A 84 0.52 31.87 -23.36
C PHE A 84 0.79 32.30 -24.80
N ALA A 85 1.89 31.85 -25.43
CA ALA A 85 2.19 32.15 -26.82
C ALA A 85 1.30 31.30 -27.74
N GLU A 86 1.29 29.98 -27.53
CA GLU A 86 0.51 29.02 -28.33
C GLU A 86 -0.94 28.83 -27.84
N LYS A 87 -1.29 29.46 -26.71
CA LYS A 87 -2.64 29.48 -26.10
C LYS A 87 -3.21 28.09 -25.81
N HIS A 88 -2.38 27.16 -25.35
CA HIS A 88 -2.81 25.81 -24.99
C HIS A 88 -2.20 25.33 -23.67
N TRP A 89 -2.77 24.25 -23.12
CA TRP A 89 -2.24 23.58 -21.95
C TRP A 89 -1.08 22.66 -22.33
N GLU A 90 0.01 22.70 -21.57
CA GLU A 90 1.21 21.92 -21.86
C GLU A 90 1.53 20.95 -20.70
N TYR A 91 2.21 19.85 -21.01
CA TYR A 91 2.68 18.87 -20.03
C TYR A 91 1.61 18.31 -19.08
N LEU A 92 0.34 18.23 -19.54
CA LEU A 92 -0.78 17.78 -18.71
C LEU A 92 -0.57 16.39 -18.12
N MET A 93 0.15 15.49 -18.79
CA MET A 93 0.48 14.16 -18.26
C MET A 93 1.35 14.26 -17.00
N ASN A 94 2.40 15.09 -17.03
CA ASN A 94 3.27 15.30 -15.88
C ASN A 94 2.51 15.95 -14.72
N TRP A 95 1.58 16.86 -15.02
CA TRP A 95 0.71 17.48 -14.02
C TRP A 95 -0.30 16.50 -13.41
N GLN A 96 -0.85 15.57 -14.19
CA GLN A 96 -1.70 14.49 -13.67
C GLN A 96 -0.90 13.58 -12.72
N HIS A 97 0.31 13.17 -13.09
CA HIS A 97 1.17 12.38 -12.19
C HIS A 97 1.57 13.15 -10.93
N ALA A 98 1.96 14.43 -11.06
CA ALA A 98 2.26 15.28 -9.90
C ALA A 98 1.05 15.43 -8.96
N THR A 99 -0.16 15.52 -9.51
CA THR A 99 -1.41 15.54 -8.74
C THR A 99 -1.63 14.22 -8.00
N MET A 100 -1.44 13.08 -8.67
CA MET A 100 -1.51 11.77 -8.03
C MET A 100 -0.53 11.67 -6.85
N TYR A 101 0.74 12.06 -7.04
CA TYR A 101 1.74 12.09 -5.97
C TYR A 101 1.34 13.03 -4.83
N LEU A 102 0.76 14.19 -5.13
CA LEU A 102 0.27 15.12 -4.11
C LEU A 102 -0.77 14.45 -3.19
N PHE A 103 -1.74 13.71 -3.74
CA PHE A 103 -2.77 13.05 -2.94
C PHE A 103 -2.23 11.92 -2.05
N PHE A 104 -1.30 11.11 -2.55
CA PHE A 104 -0.59 10.13 -1.71
C PHE A 104 0.28 10.80 -0.64
N GLY A 105 0.92 11.93 -0.97
CA GLY A 105 1.64 12.77 -0.02
C GLY A 105 0.74 13.30 1.09
N LEU A 106 -0.42 13.85 0.75
CA LEU A 106 -1.43 14.32 1.72
C LEU A 106 -1.93 13.19 2.63
N ALA A 107 -2.19 12.01 2.07
CA ALA A 107 -2.57 10.85 2.86
C ALA A 107 -1.48 10.43 3.85
N ALA A 108 -0.22 10.44 3.42
CA ALA A 108 0.93 10.16 4.28
C ALA A 108 1.12 11.23 5.37
N THR A 109 0.95 12.51 5.05
CA THR A 109 0.99 13.62 6.02
C THR A 109 -0.08 13.46 7.08
N VAL A 110 -1.32 13.16 6.68
CA VAL A 110 -2.42 12.92 7.63
C VAL A 110 -2.13 11.71 8.51
N ASN A 111 -1.60 10.62 7.96
CA ASN A 111 -1.23 9.46 8.76
C ASN A 111 -0.12 9.78 9.78
N LEU A 112 0.86 10.61 9.41
CA LEU A 112 1.86 11.13 10.36
C LEU A 112 1.21 11.93 11.47
N ILE A 113 0.29 12.85 11.16
CA ILE A 113 -0.41 13.66 12.17
C ILE A 113 -1.19 12.77 13.13
N VAL A 114 -1.93 11.78 12.62
CA VAL A 114 -2.70 10.81 13.43
C VAL A 114 -1.80 9.99 14.37
N HIS A 115 -0.56 9.70 13.97
CA HIS A 115 0.36 8.87 14.76
C HIS A 115 1.40 9.65 15.58
N THR A 116 1.48 10.97 15.43
CA THR A 116 2.40 11.84 16.19
C THR A 116 1.67 12.80 17.12
N THR A 117 0.41 13.13 16.83
CA THR A 117 -0.41 14.07 17.59
C THR A 117 -1.71 13.41 18.06
N GLU A 118 -2.37 14.03 19.04
CA GLU A 118 -3.70 13.59 19.52
C GLU A 118 -4.85 14.39 18.88
N VAL A 119 -4.55 15.27 17.91
CA VAL A 119 -5.50 16.26 17.37
C VAL A 119 -6.44 15.67 16.32
N ALA A 120 -6.00 14.63 15.60
CA ALA A 120 -6.74 14.07 14.47
C ALA A 120 -7.45 12.75 14.83
N PRO A 121 -8.68 12.51 14.35
CA PRO A 121 -9.37 11.25 14.59
C PRO A 121 -8.67 10.10 13.85
N LEU A 122 -8.57 8.94 14.51
CA LEU A 122 -7.95 7.73 13.96
C LEU A 122 -8.60 7.20 12.69
N ALA A 123 -9.77 7.69 12.29
CA ALA A 123 -10.44 7.29 11.05
C ALA A 123 -9.90 8.03 9.82
N LEU A 124 -9.24 9.17 10.04
CA LEU A 124 -8.85 10.10 8.98
C LEU A 124 -7.72 9.55 8.10
N ASP A 125 -6.82 8.73 8.65
CA ASP A 125 -5.76 8.04 7.89
C ASP A 125 -6.34 7.15 6.77
N ARG A 126 -7.37 6.36 7.07
CA ARG A 126 -8.04 5.46 6.12
C ARG A 126 -8.88 6.21 5.11
N LEU A 127 -9.56 7.27 5.57
CA LEU A 127 -10.32 8.14 4.68
C LEU A 127 -9.40 8.80 3.65
N MET A 128 -8.27 9.35 4.08
CA MET A 128 -7.34 10.01 3.16
C MET A 128 -6.67 9.03 2.21
N LEU A 129 -6.37 7.80 2.66
CA LEU A 129 -5.88 6.75 1.77
C LEU A 129 -6.93 6.36 0.71
N ALA A 130 -8.20 6.24 1.10
CA ALA A 130 -9.29 5.98 0.16
C ALA A 130 -9.45 7.11 -0.87
N ILE A 131 -9.35 8.37 -0.43
CA ILE A 131 -9.38 9.54 -1.31
C ILE A 131 -8.19 9.54 -2.28
N ALA A 132 -7.00 9.15 -1.83
CA ALA A 132 -5.82 9.07 -2.68
C ALA A 132 -5.99 8.03 -3.81
N PHE A 133 -6.43 6.81 -3.48
CA PHE A 133 -6.75 5.80 -4.50
C PHE A 133 -7.90 6.24 -5.41
N PHE A 134 -8.94 6.86 -4.87
CA PHE A 134 -10.05 7.37 -5.69
C PHE A 134 -9.56 8.43 -6.68
N ASN A 135 -8.69 9.36 -6.24
CA ASN A 135 -8.13 10.39 -7.11
C ASN A 135 -7.21 9.79 -8.18
N GLU A 136 -6.37 8.81 -7.83
CA GLU A 136 -5.57 8.04 -8.79
C GLU A 136 -6.48 7.44 -9.88
N GLY A 137 -7.51 6.69 -9.49
CA GLY A 137 -8.45 6.07 -10.43
C GLY A 137 -9.20 7.09 -11.28
N PHE A 138 -9.60 8.21 -10.69
CA PHE A 138 -10.27 9.31 -11.39
C PHE A 138 -9.38 9.92 -12.48
N LEU A 139 -8.11 10.21 -12.17
CA LEU A 139 -7.17 10.75 -13.15
C LEU A 139 -6.89 9.75 -14.27
N PHE A 140 -6.66 8.48 -13.93
CA PHE A 140 -6.45 7.42 -14.93
C PHE A 140 -7.66 7.22 -15.84
N PHE A 141 -8.89 7.32 -15.32
CA PHE A 141 -10.10 7.15 -16.14
C PHE A 141 -10.19 8.20 -17.25
N TYR A 142 -9.94 9.47 -16.95
CA TYR A 142 -10.02 10.54 -17.95
C TYR A 142 -8.82 10.60 -18.88
N HIS A 143 -7.73 9.92 -18.52
CA HIS A 143 -6.52 9.79 -19.34
C HIS A 143 -6.65 8.79 -20.52
N LEU A 144 -7.74 8.00 -20.58
CA LEU A 144 -7.89 6.94 -21.59
C LEU A 144 -8.39 7.40 -22.96
N HIS A 145 -8.89 8.62 -23.07
CA HIS A 145 -9.49 9.12 -24.32
C HIS A 145 -8.47 9.19 -25.46
N GLY A 146 -8.87 8.72 -26.65
CA GLY A 146 -8.06 8.79 -27.86
C GLY A 146 -6.99 7.71 -28.02
N ARG A 147 -7.00 6.67 -27.18
CA ARG A 147 -6.07 5.52 -27.26
C ARG A 147 -6.66 4.35 -28.05
N SER A 148 -5.81 3.38 -28.40
CA SER A 148 -6.22 2.13 -29.06
C SER A 148 -7.04 1.23 -28.14
N MET A 149 -7.78 0.27 -28.73
CA MET A 149 -8.72 -0.57 -27.99
C MET A 149 -8.05 -1.34 -26.85
N LEU A 150 -6.90 -1.98 -27.12
CA LEU A 150 -6.16 -2.72 -26.10
C LEU A 150 -5.56 -1.83 -25.02
N ASP A 151 -5.05 -0.64 -25.37
CA ASP A 151 -4.53 0.34 -24.39
C ASP A 151 -5.64 0.79 -23.44
N VAL A 152 -6.82 1.14 -23.96
CA VAL A 152 -7.98 1.47 -23.12
C VAL A 152 -8.35 0.32 -22.20
N HIS A 153 -8.41 -0.92 -22.72
CA HIS A 153 -8.87 -2.08 -21.97
C HIS A 153 -7.94 -2.48 -20.82
N VAL A 154 -6.63 -2.53 -21.08
CA VAL A 154 -5.66 -2.89 -20.04
C VAL A 154 -5.69 -1.87 -18.89
N HIS A 155 -5.91 -0.60 -19.18
CA HIS A 155 -6.07 0.42 -18.16
C HIS A 155 -7.44 0.41 -17.48
N GLN A 156 -8.53 0.07 -18.18
CA GLN A 156 -9.84 -0.15 -17.54
C GLN A 156 -9.77 -1.29 -16.53
N LEU A 157 -9.03 -2.36 -16.83
CA LEU A 157 -8.77 -3.44 -15.88
C LEU A 157 -8.01 -2.95 -14.64
N LEU A 158 -7.02 -2.07 -14.81
CA LEU A 158 -6.32 -1.42 -13.70
C LEU A 158 -7.27 -0.61 -12.80
N LEU A 159 -8.23 0.11 -13.39
CA LEU A 159 -9.19 0.92 -12.65
C LEU A 159 -10.05 0.08 -11.69
N PHE A 160 -10.38 -1.17 -12.04
CA PHE A 160 -11.10 -2.04 -11.11
C PHE A 160 -10.29 -2.35 -9.85
N ALA A 161 -8.98 -2.53 -9.96
CA ALA A 161 -8.11 -2.68 -8.80
C ALA A 161 -8.08 -1.38 -7.97
N ILE A 162 -7.80 -0.24 -8.61
CA ILE A 162 -7.67 1.06 -7.92
C ILE A 162 -8.97 1.47 -7.21
N PHE A 163 -10.11 1.44 -7.90
CA PHE A 163 -11.39 1.78 -7.28
C PHE A 163 -11.80 0.74 -6.23
N GLY A 164 -11.46 -0.54 -6.44
CA GLY A 164 -11.59 -1.57 -5.41
C GLY A 164 -10.81 -1.21 -4.15
N GLU A 165 -9.56 -0.76 -4.28
CA GLU A 165 -8.72 -0.31 -3.16
C GLU A 165 -9.33 0.91 -2.45
N ALA A 166 -9.82 1.89 -3.20
CA ALA A 166 -10.50 3.06 -2.64
C ALA A 166 -11.73 2.64 -1.82
N VAL A 167 -12.56 1.75 -2.34
CA VAL A 167 -13.76 1.24 -1.65
C VAL A 167 -13.37 0.46 -0.40
N VAL A 168 -12.41 -0.46 -0.47
CA VAL A 168 -11.99 -1.26 0.69
C VAL A 168 -11.33 -0.38 1.75
N ALA A 169 -10.48 0.57 1.38
CA ALA A 169 -9.90 1.55 2.30
C ALA A 169 -10.98 2.42 2.95
N PHE A 170 -12.03 2.80 2.23
CA PHE A 170 -13.17 3.51 2.79
C PHE A 170 -13.96 2.63 3.77
N LEU A 171 -14.17 1.35 3.49
CA LEU A 171 -14.82 0.42 4.43
C LEU A 171 -14.00 0.24 5.73
N GLU A 172 -12.67 0.32 5.65
CA GLU A 172 -11.78 0.29 6.82
C GLU A 172 -11.95 1.51 7.75
N VAL A 173 -12.54 2.61 7.28
CA VAL A 173 -12.91 3.77 8.12
C VAL A 173 -13.90 3.33 9.22
N PHE A 174 -14.87 2.50 8.85
CA PHE A 174 -15.92 2.02 9.76
C PHE A 174 -15.54 0.71 10.46
N HIS A 175 -14.74 -0.13 9.80
CA HIS A 175 -14.41 -1.48 10.26
C HIS A 175 -12.90 -1.65 10.54
N ARG A 176 -12.30 -0.67 11.23
CA ARG A 176 -10.85 -0.65 11.51
C ARG A 176 -10.40 -1.92 12.25
N GLY A 177 -9.34 -2.56 11.75
CA GLY A 177 -8.79 -3.78 12.34
C GLY A 177 -9.51 -5.07 11.93
N ASN A 178 -10.46 -4.99 10.99
CA ASN A 178 -10.99 -6.18 10.32
C ASN A 178 -9.93 -6.74 9.36
N ILE A 179 -9.31 -7.85 9.74
CA ILE A 179 -8.23 -8.49 8.98
C ILE A 179 -8.65 -8.87 7.55
N ILE A 180 -9.93 -9.17 7.31
CA ILE A 180 -10.40 -9.56 5.98
C ILE A 180 -10.32 -8.35 5.02
N LEU A 181 -10.76 -7.18 5.48
CA LEU A 181 -10.66 -5.94 4.69
C LEU A 181 -9.20 -5.54 4.48
N GLU A 182 -8.38 -5.63 5.52
CA GLU A 182 -6.95 -5.32 5.43
C GLU A 182 -6.22 -6.23 4.43
N LEU A 183 -6.49 -7.55 4.45
CA LEU A 183 -5.91 -8.49 3.49
C LEU A 183 -6.47 -8.31 2.09
N LEU A 184 -7.77 -8.03 1.94
CA LEU A 184 -8.38 -7.74 0.64
C LEU A 184 -7.74 -6.50 0.00
N ARG A 185 -7.54 -5.42 0.76
CA ARG A 185 -6.81 -4.25 0.26
C ARG A 185 -5.40 -4.62 -0.18
N CYS A 186 -4.67 -5.41 0.62
CA CYS A 186 -3.33 -5.86 0.24
C CYS A 186 -3.35 -6.70 -1.06
N THR A 187 -4.35 -7.59 -1.24
CA THR A 187 -4.52 -8.38 -2.46
C THR A 187 -4.74 -7.47 -3.66
N LEU A 188 -5.60 -6.45 -3.54
CA LEU A 188 -5.84 -5.50 -4.61
C LEU A 188 -4.57 -4.68 -4.91
N THR A 189 -3.82 -4.25 -3.89
CA THR A 189 -2.55 -3.51 -4.10
C THR A 189 -1.49 -4.37 -4.81
N VAL A 190 -1.41 -5.68 -4.51
CA VAL A 190 -0.56 -6.61 -5.25
C VAL A 190 -1.06 -6.79 -6.69
N LEU A 191 -2.38 -6.90 -6.89
CA LEU A 191 -2.99 -6.96 -8.22
C LEU A 191 -2.66 -5.70 -9.02
N GLN A 192 -2.95 -4.51 -8.50
CA GLN A 192 -2.61 -3.21 -9.10
C GLN A 192 -1.14 -3.13 -9.50
N GLY A 193 -0.23 -3.48 -8.58
CA GLY A 193 1.20 -3.46 -8.85
C GLY A 193 1.64 -4.44 -9.94
N SER A 194 1.18 -5.70 -9.88
CA SER A 194 1.48 -6.70 -10.91
C SER A 194 0.85 -6.35 -12.27
N TRP A 195 -0.29 -5.68 -12.26
CA TRP A 195 -1.00 -5.30 -13.47
C TRP A 195 -0.36 -4.12 -14.17
N PHE A 196 0.19 -3.15 -13.42
CA PHE A 196 1.06 -2.13 -14.00
C PHE A 196 2.23 -2.74 -14.79
N TRP A 197 2.87 -3.79 -14.26
CA TRP A 197 3.89 -4.53 -15.02
C TRP A 197 3.32 -5.17 -16.29
N GLN A 198 2.13 -5.78 -16.21
CA GLN A 198 1.47 -6.37 -17.36
C GLN A 198 1.16 -5.34 -18.45
N ILE A 199 0.66 -4.15 -18.08
CA ILE A 199 0.46 -3.03 -19.01
C ILE A 199 1.77 -2.65 -19.69
N GLY A 200 2.85 -2.53 -18.91
CA GLY A 200 4.19 -2.27 -19.42
C GLY A 200 4.62 -3.29 -20.48
N TYR A 201 4.44 -4.59 -20.21
CA TYR A 201 4.79 -5.65 -21.15
C TYR A 201 3.92 -5.67 -22.41
N VAL A 202 2.63 -5.38 -22.31
CA VAL A 202 1.70 -5.44 -23.44
C VAL A 202 1.89 -4.24 -24.36
N LEU A 203 1.97 -3.03 -23.80
CA LEU A 203 2.05 -1.79 -24.59
C LEU A 203 3.48 -1.40 -24.96
N TYR A 204 4.47 -1.84 -24.19
CA TYR A 204 5.88 -1.48 -24.36
C TYR A 204 6.79 -2.71 -24.16
N PRO A 205 6.61 -3.79 -24.95
CA PRO A 205 7.36 -5.04 -24.76
C PRO A 205 8.87 -4.76 -24.86
N PRO A 206 9.66 -5.04 -23.81
CA PRO A 206 11.11 -4.85 -23.87
C PRO A 206 11.78 -5.89 -24.78
N HIS A 207 11.16 -7.06 -24.93
CA HIS A 207 11.55 -8.16 -25.82
C HIS A 207 10.27 -8.94 -26.23
N GLY A 208 10.25 -9.53 -27.41
CA GLY A 208 9.14 -10.34 -27.92
C GLY A 208 8.34 -9.67 -29.05
N PRO A 209 7.32 -10.35 -29.60
CA PRO A 209 6.49 -9.79 -30.66
C PRO A 209 5.62 -8.64 -30.13
N GLU A 210 5.41 -7.63 -30.98
CA GLU A 210 4.47 -6.56 -30.70
C GLU A 210 3.04 -7.08 -30.70
N TRP A 211 2.19 -6.50 -29.85
CA TRP A 211 0.79 -6.86 -29.74
C TRP A 211 -0.05 -6.08 -30.76
N ASP A 212 -0.98 -6.76 -31.41
CA ASP A 212 -2.01 -6.06 -32.18
C ASP A 212 -3.00 -5.39 -31.21
N LEU A 213 -2.93 -4.07 -31.14
CA LEU A 213 -3.72 -3.25 -30.22
C LEU A 213 -5.21 -3.15 -30.60
N ASN A 214 -5.59 -3.63 -31.79
CA ASN A 214 -6.97 -3.63 -32.28
C ASN A 214 -7.57 -5.03 -32.39
N ASP A 215 -6.80 -6.09 -32.11
CA ASP A 215 -7.30 -7.46 -32.12
C ASP A 215 -8.17 -7.77 -30.90
N HIS A 216 -9.38 -8.24 -31.17
CA HIS A 216 -10.34 -8.66 -30.15
C HIS A 216 -9.86 -9.88 -29.35
N ASN A 217 -9.10 -10.80 -29.96
CA ASN A 217 -8.63 -11.99 -29.24
C ASN A 217 -7.61 -11.61 -28.15
N ASN A 218 -6.77 -10.60 -28.39
CA ASN A 218 -5.86 -10.05 -27.39
C ASN A 218 -6.63 -9.49 -26.18
N MET A 219 -7.79 -8.88 -26.40
CA MET A 219 -8.65 -8.36 -25.33
C MET A 219 -9.21 -9.49 -24.46
N MET A 220 -9.72 -10.55 -25.09
CA MET A 220 -10.21 -11.73 -24.38
C MET A 220 -9.11 -12.39 -23.55
N PHE A 221 -7.92 -12.57 -24.16
CA PHE A 221 -6.76 -13.15 -23.49
C PHE A 221 -6.31 -12.32 -22.29
N ILE A 222 -6.19 -11.00 -22.45
CA ILE A 222 -5.78 -10.10 -21.37
C ILE A 222 -6.79 -10.09 -20.23
N THR A 223 -8.10 -10.16 -20.52
CA THR A 223 -9.13 -10.27 -19.48
C THR A 223 -8.98 -11.55 -18.65
N MET A 224 -8.67 -12.67 -19.31
CA MET A 224 -8.37 -13.92 -18.63
C MET A 224 -7.07 -13.82 -17.80
N CYS A 225 -6.03 -13.19 -18.36
CA CYS A 225 -4.77 -12.93 -17.67
C CYS A 225 -4.99 -12.10 -16.38
N TYR A 226 -5.85 -11.08 -16.41
CA TYR A 226 -6.22 -10.30 -15.21
C TYR A 226 -6.76 -11.19 -14.09
N SER A 227 -7.61 -12.16 -14.43
CA SER A 227 -8.16 -13.12 -13.46
C SER A 227 -7.06 -14.00 -12.85
N TRP A 228 -6.04 -14.37 -13.62
CA TRP A 228 -4.88 -15.10 -13.11
C TRP A 228 -4.02 -14.24 -12.19
N HIS A 229 -3.81 -12.97 -12.50
CA HIS A 229 -3.13 -12.02 -11.62
C HIS A 229 -3.87 -11.89 -10.28
N LEU A 230 -5.19 -11.78 -10.30
CA LEU A 230 -6.01 -11.73 -9.08
C LEU A 230 -5.87 -13.03 -8.27
N ALA A 231 -5.96 -14.19 -8.92
CA ALA A 231 -5.76 -15.49 -8.27
C ALA A 231 -4.37 -15.59 -7.61
N PHE A 232 -3.32 -15.17 -8.32
CA PHE A 232 -1.96 -15.18 -7.80
C PHE A 232 -1.76 -14.19 -6.65
N ALA A 233 -2.34 -12.99 -6.73
CA ALA A 233 -2.33 -12.01 -5.66
C ALA A 233 -3.00 -12.56 -4.38
N MET A 234 -4.15 -13.24 -4.51
CA MET A 234 -4.81 -13.92 -3.39
C MET A 234 -3.93 -15.02 -2.78
N LEU A 235 -3.25 -15.80 -3.61
CA LEU A 235 -2.33 -16.85 -3.16
C LEU A 235 -1.13 -16.28 -2.41
N ILE A 236 -0.48 -15.23 -2.95
CA ILE A 236 0.64 -14.55 -2.28
C ILE A 236 0.21 -14.06 -0.90
N VAL A 237 -0.90 -13.31 -0.83
CA VAL A 237 -1.37 -12.71 0.42
C VAL A 237 -1.73 -13.80 1.44
N SER A 238 -2.41 -14.86 1.00
CA SER A 238 -2.77 -15.99 1.85
C SER A 238 -1.54 -16.74 2.37
N ALA A 239 -0.56 -17.01 1.51
CA ALA A 239 0.67 -17.71 1.87
C ALA A 239 1.50 -16.89 2.88
N LEU A 240 1.61 -15.58 2.67
CA LEU A 240 2.28 -14.67 3.60
C LEU A 240 1.56 -14.61 4.95
N TYR A 241 0.23 -14.46 4.94
CA TYR A 241 -0.56 -14.45 6.16
C TYR A 241 -0.39 -15.74 6.99
N CYS A 242 -0.49 -16.89 6.33
CA CYS A 242 -0.28 -18.20 6.95
C CYS A 242 1.14 -18.33 7.51
N THR A 243 2.16 -17.94 6.73
CA THR A 243 3.56 -18.02 7.15
C THR A 243 3.84 -17.15 8.38
N VAL A 244 3.43 -15.88 8.36
CA VAL A 244 3.60 -14.97 9.51
C VAL A 244 2.87 -15.48 10.73
N SER A 245 1.62 -15.94 10.57
CA SER A 245 0.82 -16.50 11.66
C SER A 245 1.49 -17.73 12.29
N CYS A 246 2.02 -18.65 11.46
CA CYS A 246 2.74 -19.83 11.92
C CYS A 246 4.04 -19.48 12.65
N VAL A 247 4.83 -18.55 12.10
CA VAL A 247 6.07 -18.07 12.72
C VAL A 247 5.82 -17.44 14.09
N VAL A 248 4.85 -16.52 14.18
CA VAL A 248 4.48 -15.86 15.45
C VAL A 248 4.04 -16.90 16.49
N ARG A 249 3.17 -17.84 16.10
CA ARG A 249 2.71 -18.91 17.01
C ARG A 249 3.85 -19.81 17.48
N SER A 250 4.78 -20.17 16.58
CA SER A 250 5.96 -20.98 16.90
C SER A 250 6.90 -20.25 17.88
N ARG A 251 7.15 -18.96 17.66
CA ARG A 251 7.99 -18.14 18.55
C ARG A 251 7.39 -17.98 19.94
N LEU A 252 6.08 -17.73 20.04
CA LEU A 252 5.40 -17.62 21.33
C LEU A 252 5.45 -18.93 22.12
N ARG A 253 5.26 -20.09 21.47
CA ARG A 253 5.38 -21.41 22.12
C ARG A 253 6.78 -21.71 22.66
N ARG A 254 7.84 -21.17 22.04
CA ARG A 254 9.23 -21.36 22.48
C ARG A 254 9.64 -20.46 23.65
N THR A 255 8.84 -19.45 23.99
CA THR A 255 9.16 -18.51 25.08
C THR A 255 8.44 -19.00 26.34
N PRO A 256 9.13 -19.56 27.36
CA PRO A 256 8.46 -20.00 28.58
C PRO A 256 7.79 -18.81 29.29
N PRO A 257 6.63 -19.00 29.94
CA PRO A 257 6.04 -17.96 30.75
C PRO A 257 7.05 -17.62 31.86
N MET A 258 7.49 -16.37 31.90
CA MET A 258 8.37 -15.88 32.95
C MET A 258 7.57 -15.97 34.25
N GLU A 259 7.86 -16.97 35.08
CA GLU A 259 7.35 -17.02 36.45
C GLU A 259 7.72 -15.69 37.09
N MET A 260 6.69 -14.88 37.36
CA MET A 260 6.84 -13.66 38.12
C MET A 260 7.12 -14.13 39.54
N GLY A 261 8.41 -14.30 39.86
CA GLY A 261 8.88 -14.71 41.17
C GLY A 261 8.23 -13.81 42.21
N LEU A 262 7.21 -14.36 42.88
CA LEU A 262 6.60 -13.79 44.05
C LEU A 262 7.74 -13.48 45.01
N LEU A 263 7.93 -12.20 45.30
CA LEU A 263 8.77 -11.73 46.40
C LEU A 263 8.38 -12.54 47.63
N LYS A 264 9.24 -13.50 47.98
CA LYS A 264 9.15 -14.21 49.26
C LYS A 264 9.23 -13.11 50.33
N PRO A 265 8.21 -12.94 51.19
CA PRO A 265 8.35 -12.00 52.29
C PRO A 265 9.55 -12.47 53.12
N ARG A 266 10.49 -11.56 53.33
CA ARG A 266 11.65 -11.75 54.18
C ARG A 266 11.11 -11.91 55.61
N ASP A 267 11.34 -13.07 56.22
CA ASP A 267 10.99 -13.30 57.63
C ASP A 267 11.65 -12.19 58.48
N PRO A 268 10.94 -11.59 59.44
CA PRO A 268 11.55 -10.63 60.34
C PRO A 268 12.57 -11.37 61.20
N GLU A 269 13.82 -10.90 61.13
CA GLU A 269 14.88 -11.27 62.07
C GLU A 269 14.36 -11.02 63.50
N SER A 270 14.45 -12.05 64.33
CA SER A 270 14.20 -11.98 65.77
C SER A 270 15.26 -11.09 66.40
N GLU A 271 14.90 -9.83 66.68
CA GLU A 271 15.62 -8.98 67.62
C GLU A 271 15.11 -9.24 69.05
N ASP A 272 16.09 -9.46 69.94
CA ASP A 272 16.10 -9.16 71.37
C ASP A 272 15.45 -10.14 72.39
N GLU A 273 16.27 -11.09 72.87
CA GLU A 273 16.29 -11.48 74.30
C GLU A 273 17.56 -10.89 74.97
N ILE A 274 17.43 -9.69 75.56
CA ILE A 274 18.29 -9.23 76.66
C ILE A 274 17.44 -8.40 77.63
N LEU A 275 16.89 -9.05 78.67
CA LEU A 275 16.89 -8.67 80.11
C LEU A 275 15.83 -9.45 80.90
#